data_AF-A0A0B1RUN7-F1
#
_entry.id   AF-A0A0B1RUN7-F1
#
_cell.length_a   1.000
_cell.length_b   1.000
_cell.length_c   1.000
_cell.angle_alpha   90.00
_cell.angle_beta   90.00
_cell.angle_gamma   90.00
#
_symmetry.space_group_name_H-M   'P 1'
#
loop_
_entity.id
_entity.type
_entity.pdbx_description
1 polymer ?
#
loop_
_entity_poly.entity_id
_entity_poly.type
_entity_poly.pdbx_seq_one_letter_code
_entity_poly.pdbx_strand_id
1 'polypeptide(L)' 'MFQSENVANEEVKQAIIKVCPKTCGYCCLTDAFNCDNKPFPRISCSAITQTMCQNEIWRPIITEDCPKICGFCEASE' A
#
# COMPACT_ATOMS: atom_id res chain seq x y z
N MET A 1 24.73 21.34 18.44
CA MET A 1 24.14 21.04 17.11
C MET A 1 24.34 19.56 16.89
N PHE A 2 23.29 18.74 16.83
CA PHE A 2 23.18 17.51 16.03
C PHE A 2 21.76 16.95 16.23
N GLN A 3 20.89 17.28 15.28
CA GLN A 3 19.51 16.81 15.19
C GLN A 3 19.52 15.32 14.83
N SER A 4 19.11 14.43 15.75
CA SER A 4 19.06 12.97 15.51
C SER A 4 17.64 12.40 15.38
N GLU A 5 16.61 13.22 15.49
CA GLU A 5 15.21 12.76 15.46
C GLU A 5 14.77 12.22 14.10
N ASN A 6 15.49 12.54 13.01
CA ASN A 6 15.15 12.07 11.66
C ASN A 6 15.86 10.77 11.25
N VAL A 7 17.09 10.50 11.72
CA VAL A 7 17.87 9.33 11.27
C VAL A 7 17.30 8.03 11.84
N ALA A 8 16.99 8.02 13.14
CA ALA A 8 16.39 6.86 13.81
C ALA A 8 15.01 6.50 13.22
N ASN A 9 14.24 7.50 12.77
CA ASN A 9 12.93 7.28 12.17
C ASN A 9 13.04 6.62 10.79
N GLU A 10 13.99 7.06 9.96
CA GLU A 10 14.21 6.45 8.64
C GLU A 10 14.76 5.02 8.74
N GLU A 11 15.69 4.74 9.66
CA GLU A 11 16.17 3.37 9.88
C GLU A 11 15.05 2.42 10.35
N VAL A 12 14.20 2.88 11.28
CA VAL A 12 13.03 2.12 11.74
C VAL A 12 12.06 1.89 10.57
N LYS A 13 11.79 2.90 9.76
CA LYS A 13 10.94 2.76 8.57
C LYS A 13 11.50 1.76 7.57
N GLN A 14 12.80 1.78 7.30
CA GLN A 14 13.47 0.79 6.45
C GLN A 14 13.38 -0.63 7.03
N ALA A 15 13.49 -0.77 8.36
CA ALA A 15 13.30 -2.05 9.02
C ALA A 15 11.86 -2.56 8.86
N ILE A 16 10.86 -1.70 9.03
CA ILE A 16 9.44 -2.06 8.85
C ILE A 16 9.16 -2.49 7.39
N ILE A 17 9.67 -1.73 6.40
CA ILE A 17 9.56 -2.08 4.97
C ILE A 17 10.13 -3.48 4.71
N LYS A 18 11.19 -3.88 5.39
CA LYS A 18 11.83 -5.21 5.19
C LYS A 18 11.17 -6.35 5.98
N VAL A 19 10.74 -6.09 7.22
CA VAL A 19 10.30 -7.14 8.15
C VAL A 19 8.82 -7.44 8.02
N CYS A 20 7.98 -6.41 7.92
CA CYS A 20 6.53 -6.55 7.93
C CYS A 20 5.83 -5.53 7.01
N PRO A 21 6.26 -5.42 5.73
CA PRO A 21 5.73 -4.42 4.81
C PRO A 21 4.21 -4.51 4.65
N LYS A 22 3.64 -5.72 4.59
CA LYS A 22 2.20 -5.90 4.48
C LYS A 22 1.45 -5.45 5.74
N THR A 23 1.92 -5.86 6.93
CA THR A 23 1.28 -5.55 8.21
C THR A 23 1.29 -4.05 8.50
N CYS A 24 2.37 -3.37 8.11
CA CYS A 24 2.55 -1.94 8.37
C CYS A 24 2.19 -1.04 7.18
N GLY A 25 1.64 -1.59 6.09
CA GLY A 25 1.15 -0.80 4.94
C GLY A 25 2.23 -0.26 4.00
N TYR A 26 3.43 -0.85 4.01
CA TYR A 26 4.56 -0.48 3.15
C TYR A 26 4.88 -1.47 2.03
N CYS A 27 4.02 -2.45 1.78
CA CYS A 27 4.16 -3.44 0.71
C CYS A 27 4.48 -2.85 -0.67
N CYS A 28 3.90 -1.69 -1.01
CA CYS A 28 4.11 -1.04 -2.29
C CYS A 28 5.48 -0.35 -2.41
N LEU A 29 6.31 -0.40 -1.36
CA LEU A 29 7.70 0.05 -1.37
C LEU A 29 8.68 -1.12 -1.55
N THR A 30 8.17 -2.33 -1.76
CA THR A 30 8.98 -3.53 -1.94
C THR A 30 8.56 -4.25 -3.21
N ASP A 31 9.52 -4.78 -3.96
CA ASP A 31 9.27 -5.49 -5.22
C ASP A 31 8.54 -6.84 -5.01
N ALA A 32 8.47 -7.33 -3.77
CA ALA A 32 7.79 -8.58 -3.40
C ALA A 32 6.25 -8.48 -3.35
N PHE A 33 5.67 -7.32 -3.67
CA PHE A 33 4.22 -7.14 -3.74
C PHE A 33 3.85 -6.38 -5.00
N ASN A 34 2.81 -6.87 -5.68
CA ASN A 34 2.24 -6.14 -6.80
C ASN A 34 1.19 -5.16 -6.27
N CYS A 35 1.48 -3.87 -6.39
CA CYS A 35 0.57 -2.79 -6.02
C CYS A 35 0.06 -2.02 -7.23
N ASP A 36 0.33 -2.47 -8.45
CA ASP A 36 -0.15 -1.74 -9.61
C ASP A 36 -1.64 -1.96 -9.83
N ASN A 37 -2.31 -0.89 -10.27
CA ASN A 37 -3.69 -0.98 -10.71
C ASN A 37 -3.73 -1.84 -11.97
N LYS A 38 -4.82 -2.60 -12.13
CA LYS A 38 -5.06 -3.32 -13.38
C LYS A 38 -5.11 -2.34 -14.55
N PRO A 39 -4.65 -2.74 -15.75
CA PRO A 39 -4.74 -1.90 -16.95
C PRO A 39 -6.20 -1.65 -17.37
N PHE A 40 -7.10 -2.60 -17.08
CA PHE A 40 -8.54 -2.51 -17.37
C PHE A 40 -9.35 -2.85 -16.12
N PRO A 41 -9.44 -1.92 -15.15
CA PRO A 41 -10.18 -2.15 -13.92
C PRO A 41 -11.70 -2.09 -14.19
N ARG A 42 -12.49 -2.84 -13.42
CA ARG A 42 -13.96 -2.81 -13.49
C ARG A 42 -14.52 -1.45 -13.07
N ILE A 43 -13.77 -0.73 -12.24
CA ILE A 43 -14.09 0.62 -11.77
C ILE A 43 -12.95 1.58 -12.08
N SER A 44 -13.28 2.86 -12.30
CA SER A 44 -12.25 3.87 -12.52
C SER A 44 -11.44 4.09 -11.23
N CYS A 45 -10.15 3.75 -11.24
CA CYS A 45 -9.28 3.95 -10.07
C CYS A 45 -9.22 5.42 -9.63
N SER A 46 -9.42 6.38 -10.54
CA SER A 46 -9.49 7.82 -10.22
C SER A 46 -10.76 8.25 -9.47
N ALA A 47 -11.81 7.42 -9.47
CA ALA A 47 -13.07 7.70 -8.80
C ALA A 47 -13.13 7.11 -7.38
N ILE A 48 -12.14 6.31 -6.99
CA ILE A 48 -12.07 5.71 -5.66
C ILE A 48 -11.73 6.80 -4.64
N THR A 49 -12.49 6.81 -3.55
CA THR A 49 -12.25 7.70 -2.40
C THR A 49 -11.76 6.91 -1.20
N GLN A 50 -11.17 7.60 -0.22
CA GLN A 50 -10.69 6.94 1.00
C GLN A 50 -11.81 6.23 1.77
N THR A 51 -13.03 6.76 1.74
CA THR A 51 -14.21 6.12 2.33
C THR A 51 -14.53 4.78 1.66
N MET A 52 -14.33 4.67 0.34
CA MET A 52 -14.51 3.40 -0.37
C MET A 52 -13.42 2.39 0.02
N CYS A 53 -12.19 2.83 0.27
CA CYS A 53 -11.13 1.96 0.78
C CYS A 53 -11.48 1.33 2.14
N GLN A 54 -12.23 2.05 2.99
CA GLN A 54 -12.65 1.55 4.30
C GLN A 54 -13.95 0.76 4.25
N ASN A 55 -14.65 0.78 3.11
CA ASN A 55 -15.92 0.09 2.96
C ASN A 55 -15.69 -1.39 2.61
N GLU A 56 -16.21 -2.30 3.45
CA GLU A 56 -16.04 -3.74 3.30
C GLU A 56 -16.60 -4.30 1.99
N ILE A 57 -17.64 -3.68 1.42
CA ILE A 57 -18.25 -4.08 0.16
C ILE A 57 -17.31 -3.75 -1.01
N TRP A 58 -16.66 -2.60 -0.97
CA TRP A 58 -15.75 -2.14 -2.03
C TRP A 58 -14.37 -2.77 -1.92
N ARG A 59 -13.95 -3.14 -0.72
CA ARG A 59 -12.64 -3.71 -0.43
C ARG A 59 -12.20 -4.82 -1.41
N PRO A 60 -12.97 -5.90 -1.65
CA PRO A 60 -12.53 -6.96 -2.58
C PRO A 60 -12.34 -6.46 -4.02
N ILE A 61 -13.22 -5.58 -4.51
CA ILE A 61 -13.12 -5.03 -5.86
C ILE A 61 -11.87 -4.15 -5.98
N ILE A 62 -11.63 -3.30 -4.98
CA ILE A 62 -10.50 -2.36 -4.99
C ILE A 62 -9.17 -3.08 -4.80
N THR A 63 -9.09 -4.08 -3.91
CA THR A 63 -7.86 -4.88 -3.73
C THR A 63 -7.43 -5.56 -5.02
N GLU A 64 -8.37 -6.03 -5.82
CA GLU A 64 -8.07 -6.72 -7.07
C GLU A 64 -7.78 -5.74 -8.23
N ASP A 65 -8.52 -4.63 -8.33
CA ASP A 65 -8.47 -3.77 -9.52
C ASP A 65 -7.62 -2.51 -9.36
N CYS A 66 -7.68 -1.89 -8.18
CA CYS A 66 -7.04 -0.61 -7.91
C CYS A 66 -6.31 -0.60 -6.55
N PRO A 67 -5.51 -1.63 -6.22
CA PRO A 67 -4.90 -1.75 -4.89
C PRO A 67 -4.05 -0.54 -4.53
N LYS A 68 -3.40 0.08 -5.53
CA LYS A 68 -2.55 1.26 -5.37
C LYS A 68 -3.26 2.43 -4.71
N ILE A 69 -4.53 2.65 -5.05
CA ILE A 69 -5.29 3.83 -4.60
C ILE A 69 -5.55 3.77 -3.10
N CYS A 70 -5.76 2.56 -2.58
CA CYS A 70 -6.03 2.32 -1.16
C CYS A 70 -4.83 1.79 -0.38
N GLY A 71 -3.65 1.65 -1.02
CA GLY A 71 -2.45 1.06 -0.41
C GLY A 71 -2.62 -0.41 -0.04
N PHE A 72 -3.44 -1.15 -0.79
CA PHE A 72 -3.63 -2.58 -0.57
C PHE A 72 -2.49 -3.40 -1.18
N CYS A 73 -2.21 -4.53 -0.55
CA CYS A 73 -1.10 -5.42 -0.88
C CYS A 73 -1.67 -6.78 -1.30
N GLU A 74 -1.51 -7.17 -2.56
CA GLU A 74 -1.59 -8.58 -2.94
C GLU A 74 -0.19 -9.18 -2.85
N ALA A 75 -0.08 -10.39 -2.28
CA ALA A 75 1.19 -11.12 -2.34
C ALA A 75 1.40 -11.48 -3.82
N SER A 76 2.50 -11.01 -4.42
CA SER A 76 2.88 -11.54 -5.74
C SER A 76 3.31 -12.98 -5.51
N GLU A 77 2.54 -13.94 -6.04
CA GLU A 77 2.91 -15.36 -6.07
C GLU A 77 4.18 -15.60 -6.89
#